data_AF-A0A6M1Z6S8-F1
#
_entry.id   AF-A0A6M1Z6S8-F1
#
_cell.length_a   1.000
_cell.length_b   1.000
_cell.length_c   1.000
_cell.angle_alpha   90.00
_cell.angle_beta   90.00
_cell.angle_gamma   90.00
#
_symmetry.space_group_name_H-M   'P 1'
#
loop_
_entity.id
_entity.type
_entity.pdbx_description
1 polymer ?
#
loop_
_entity_poly.entity_id
_entity_poly.type
_entity_poly.pdbx_seq_one_letter_code
_entity_poly.pdbx_strand_id
1 'polypeptide(L)'
;MTAAEISSKKKYKRVLNTIQGFLVKEIELMREMLANLHQEELSLLENDKRTWARIAEERSDLVVNLKGLREGRHALGIQLEALSIELKQTELFPAKDESSCEILSILDQLLALMDRTNLQNCRNDALFIQAAQKESSPLSCTYPHPLHQSEHKRRKTSVATYPKKS
;
A
#
# COMPACT_ATOMS: atom_id res chain seq x y z
N MET A 1 33.96 -16.22 25.00
CA MET A 1 33.50 -16.30 23.60
C MET A 1 34.57 -16.97 22.77
N THR A 2 34.21 -17.96 21.96
CA THR A 2 35.15 -18.68 21.08
C THR A 2 35.38 -17.91 19.77
N ALA A 3 36.47 -18.20 19.05
CA ALA A 3 36.73 -17.61 17.74
C ALA A 3 35.60 -17.91 16.73
N ALA A 4 34.98 -19.09 16.84
CA ALA A 4 33.81 -19.48 16.04
C ALA A 4 32.59 -18.60 16.33
N GLU A 5 32.26 -18.36 17.60
CA GLU A 5 31.14 -17.47 17.98
C GLU A 5 31.34 -16.03 17.49
N ILE A 6 32.58 -15.52 17.51
CA ILE A 6 32.91 -14.19 16.98
C ILE A 6 32.68 -14.16 15.46
N SER A 7 33.07 -15.21 14.75
CA SER A 7 32.85 -15.34 13.31
C SER A 7 31.36 -15.38 12.95
N SER A 8 30.58 -16.21 13.63
CA SER A 8 29.14 -16.36 13.37
C SER A 8 28.36 -15.08 13.69
N LYS A 9 28.73 -14.34 14.76
CA LYS A 9 28.16 -13.02 15.04
C LYS A 9 28.46 -11.98 13.95
N LYS A 10 29.68 -11.97 13.39
CA LYS A 10 30.03 -11.09 12.26
C LYS A 10 29.21 -11.44 11.01
N LYS A 11 29.04 -12.73 10.72
CA LYS A 11 28.22 -13.20 9.60
C LYS A 11 26.75 -12.82 9.78
N TYR A 12 26.19 -13.03 10.95
CA TYR A 12 24.83 -12.62 11.31
C TYR A 12 24.61 -11.12 11.08
N LYS A 13 25.50 -10.25 11.57
CA LYS A 13 25.40 -8.79 11.36
C LYS A 13 25.48 -8.40 9.88
N ARG A 14 26.32 -9.09 9.09
CA ARG A 14 26.39 -8.85 7.63
C ARG A 14 25.06 -9.20 6.94
N VAL A 15 24.45 -10.32 7.31
CA VAL A 15 23.15 -10.75 6.76
C VAL A 15 22.06 -9.73 7.13
N LEU A 16 21.99 -9.28 8.39
CA LEU A 16 21.05 -8.23 8.81
C LEU A 16 21.20 -6.96 7.97
N ASN A 17 22.43 -6.43 7.83
CA ASN A 17 22.66 -5.22 7.03
C ASN A 17 22.25 -5.40 5.56
N THR A 18 22.40 -6.61 5.02
CA THR A 18 22.00 -6.91 3.63
C THR A 18 20.48 -6.97 3.50
N ILE A 19 19.79 -7.59 4.47
CA ILE A 19 18.33 -7.59 4.55
C ILE A 19 17.79 -6.17 4.66
N GLN A 20 18.38 -5.34 5.53
CA GLN A 20 18.02 -3.93 5.66
C GLN A 20 18.16 -3.20 4.31
N GLY A 21 19.27 -3.42 3.60
CA GLY A 21 19.48 -2.82 2.27
C GLY A 21 18.42 -3.25 1.24
N PHE A 22 17.96 -4.50 1.26
CA PHE A 22 16.84 -4.93 0.41
C PHE A 22 15.52 -4.28 0.82
N LEU A 23 15.23 -4.22 2.12
CA LEU A 23 14.00 -3.61 2.62
C LEU A 23 13.90 -2.11 2.29
N VAL A 24 15.01 -1.36 2.38
CA VAL A 24 15.06 0.06 1.98
C VAL A 24 14.73 0.21 0.49
N LYS A 25 15.32 -0.62 -0.37
CA LYS A 25 15.00 -0.62 -1.81
C LYS A 25 13.55 -1.03 -2.08
N GLU A 26 13.01 -1.99 -1.33
CA GLU A 26 11.59 -2.34 -1.42
C GLU A 26 10.70 -1.13 -1.07
N ILE A 27 11.04 -0.34 -0.05
CA ILE A 27 10.31 0.91 0.27
C ILE A 27 10.36 1.89 -0.89
N GLU A 28 11.54 2.11 -1.47
CA GLU A 28 11.72 3.06 -2.59
C GLU A 28 10.83 2.66 -3.77
N LEU A 29 10.88 1.40 -4.19
CA LEU A 29 10.05 0.90 -5.30
C LEU A 29 8.56 0.89 -4.95
N MET A 30 8.17 0.62 -3.70
CA MET A 30 6.78 0.68 -3.26
C MET A 30 6.23 2.12 -3.26
N ARG A 31 7.06 3.11 -2.92
CA ARG A 31 6.69 4.54 -3.02
C ARG A 31 6.51 4.95 -4.48
N GLU A 32 7.38 4.49 -5.37
CA GLU A 32 7.27 4.72 -6.81
C GLU A 32 6.02 4.05 -7.39
N MET A 33 5.73 2.81 -6.99
CA MET A 33 4.48 2.11 -7.35
C MET A 33 3.25 2.91 -6.94
N LEU A 34 3.23 3.45 -5.71
CA LEU A 34 2.12 4.27 -5.23
C LEU A 34 2.00 5.58 -6.02
N ALA A 35 3.11 6.22 -6.37
CA ALA A 35 3.11 7.40 -7.22
C ALA A 35 2.53 7.09 -8.61
N ASN A 36 2.91 5.96 -9.21
CA ASN A 36 2.37 5.49 -10.48
C ASN A 36 0.86 5.23 -10.41
N LEU A 37 0.37 4.63 -9.33
CA LEU A 37 -1.07 4.45 -9.11
C LEU A 37 -1.81 5.80 -8.98
N HIS A 38 -1.23 6.80 -8.32
CA HIS A 38 -1.83 8.14 -8.29
C HIS A 38 -1.83 8.83 -9.67
N GLN A 39 -0.78 8.65 -10.47
CA GLN A 39 -0.76 9.18 -11.83
C GLN A 39 -1.75 8.45 -12.74
N GLU A 40 -1.95 7.15 -12.54
CA GLU A 40 -2.97 6.37 -13.22
C GLU A 40 -4.37 6.91 -12.91
N GLU A 41 -4.66 7.22 -11.65
CA GLU A 41 -5.93 7.85 -11.24
C GLU A 41 -6.19 9.13 -12.05
N LEU A 42 -5.21 10.03 -12.12
CA LEU A 42 -5.32 11.28 -12.88
C LEU A 42 -5.51 11.01 -14.38
N SER A 43 -4.73 10.09 -14.94
CA SER A 43 -4.83 9.73 -16.37
C SER A 43 -6.21 9.15 -16.72
N LEU A 44 -6.80 8.36 -15.83
CA LEU A 44 -8.15 7.80 -15.99
C LEU A 44 -9.22 8.91 -15.93
N LEU A 45 -9.06 9.90 -15.06
CA LEU A 45 -9.99 11.04 -14.95
C LEU A 45 -9.92 11.97 -16.17
N GLU A 46 -8.73 12.16 -16.73
CA GLU A 46 -8.48 13.00 -17.91
C GLU A 46 -8.68 12.25 -19.24
N ASN A 47 -8.91 10.92 -19.19
CA ASN A 47 -8.98 10.03 -20.35
C ASN A 47 -7.71 10.05 -21.22
N ASP A 48 -6.54 10.25 -20.60
CA ASP A 48 -5.24 10.21 -21.27
C ASP A 48 -4.70 8.79 -21.39
N LYS A 49 -5.06 8.15 -22.51
CA LYS A 49 -4.66 6.77 -22.82
C LYS A 49 -3.15 6.59 -23.02
N ARG A 50 -2.43 7.64 -23.43
CA ARG A 50 -0.98 7.53 -23.69
C ARG A 50 -0.22 7.51 -22.37
N THR A 51 -0.58 8.40 -21.46
CA THR A 51 0.05 8.43 -20.12
C THR A 51 -0.29 7.16 -19.34
N TRP A 52 -1.52 6.67 -19.45
CA TRP A 52 -1.91 5.39 -18.85
C TRP A 52 -1.05 4.21 -19.32
N ALA A 53 -0.85 4.05 -20.63
CA ALA A 53 -0.05 2.95 -21.18
C ALA A 53 1.41 2.98 -20.69
N ARG A 54 2.02 4.17 -20.62
CA ARG A 54 3.37 4.36 -20.08
C ARG A 54 3.45 3.97 -18.60
N ILE A 55 2.49 4.43 -17.79
CA ILE A 55 2.44 4.10 -16.36
C ILE A 55 2.30 2.59 -16.13
N ALA A 56 1.51 1.90 -16.97
CA ALA A 56 1.36 0.45 -16.89
C ALA A 56 2.67 -0.30 -17.17
N GLU A 57 3.47 0.17 -18.14
CA GLU A 57 4.80 -0.37 -18.43
C GLU A 57 5.77 -0.13 -17.27
N GLU A 58 5.86 1.11 -16.77
CA GLU A 58 6.70 1.46 -15.61
C GLU A 58 6.34 0.61 -14.38
N ARG A 59 5.04 0.38 -14.12
CA ARG A 59 4.59 -0.52 -13.04
C ARG A 59 5.00 -1.96 -13.25
N SER A 60 4.98 -2.47 -14.48
CA SER A 60 5.42 -3.83 -14.79
C SER A 60 6.89 -4.04 -14.39
N ASP A 61 7.76 -3.09 -14.73
CA ASP A 61 9.18 -3.14 -14.36
C ASP A 61 9.38 -3.09 -12.84
N LEU A 62 8.63 -2.22 -12.14
CA LEU A 62 8.65 -2.15 -10.69
C LEU A 62 8.23 -3.49 -10.03
N VAL A 63 7.23 -4.18 -10.57
CA VAL A 63 6.80 -5.50 -10.06
C VAL A 63 7.91 -6.53 -10.20
N VAL A 64 8.59 -6.56 -11.35
CA VAL A 64 9.72 -7.49 -11.58
C VAL A 64 10.86 -7.20 -10.60
N ASN A 65 11.22 -5.93 -10.42
CA ASN A 65 12.27 -5.52 -9.49
C ASN A 65 11.91 -5.86 -8.03
N LEU A 66 10.68 -5.57 -7.60
CA LEU A 66 10.17 -5.91 -6.26
C LEU A 66 10.21 -7.42 -6.02
N LYS A 67 9.82 -8.22 -7.02
CA LYS A 67 9.89 -9.69 -6.93
C LYS A 67 11.33 -10.14 -6.67
N GLY A 68 12.29 -9.66 -7.43
CA GLY A 68 13.71 -10.01 -7.26
C GLY A 68 14.25 -9.64 -5.87
N LEU A 69 13.91 -8.45 -5.35
CA LEU A 69 14.30 -8.04 -3.99
C LEU A 69 13.70 -8.95 -2.91
N ARG A 70 12.41 -9.29 -3.04
CA ARG A 70 11.70 -10.16 -2.09
C ARG A 70 12.26 -11.58 -2.07
N GLU A 71 12.57 -12.13 -3.24
CA GLU A 71 13.22 -13.44 -3.38
C GLU A 71 14.62 -13.43 -2.71
N GLY A 72 15.43 -12.39 -2.99
CA GLY A 72 16.73 -12.21 -2.35
C GLY A 72 16.63 -12.09 -0.83
N ARG A 73 15.67 -11.30 -0.34
CA ARG A 73 15.42 -11.15 1.10
C ARG A 73 14.95 -12.44 1.75
N HIS A 74 14.08 -13.20 1.08
CA HIS A 74 13.62 -14.49 1.59
C HIS A 74 14.79 -15.47 1.76
N ALA A 75 15.67 -15.58 0.75
CA ALA A 75 16.85 -16.42 0.83
C ALA A 75 17.80 -16.02 1.97
N LEU A 76 17.96 -14.71 2.22
CA LEU A 76 18.75 -14.21 3.36
C LEU A 76 18.04 -14.44 4.70
N GLY A 77 16.71 -14.39 4.74
CA GLY A 77 15.91 -14.70 5.94
C GLY A 77 16.14 -16.14 6.42
N ILE A 78 16.17 -17.10 5.49
CA ILE A 78 16.51 -18.50 5.81
C ILE A 78 17.93 -18.61 6.39
N GLN A 79 18.90 -17.88 5.81
CA GLN A 79 20.27 -17.86 6.34
C GLN A 79 20.35 -17.21 7.73
N LEU A 80 19.58 -16.15 7.97
CA LEU A 80 19.51 -15.46 9.25
C LEU A 80 18.95 -16.37 10.34
N GLU A 81 17.89 -17.11 10.03
CA GLU A 81 17.27 -18.07 10.95
C GLU A 81 18.25 -19.18 11.35
N ALA A 82 18.97 -19.76 10.39
CA ALA A 82 20.01 -20.75 10.67
C ALA A 82 21.12 -20.21 11.58
N LEU A 83 21.58 -18.97 11.34
CA LEU A 83 22.58 -18.31 12.17
C LEU A 83 22.05 -17.96 13.58
N SER A 84 20.77 -17.61 13.69
CA SER A 84 20.11 -17.36 14.98
C SER A 84 20.12 -18.62 15.85
N ILE A 85 19.81 -19.77 15.27
CA ILE A 85 19.85 -21.08 15.95
C ILE A 85 21.28 -21.42 16.38
N GLU A 86 22.27 -21.22 15.50
CA GLU A 86 23.70 -21.47 15.81
C GLU A 86 24.18 -20.60 16.98
N LEU A 87 23.76 -19.34 17.01
CA LEU A 87 24.07 -18.37 18.06
C LEU A 87 23.22 -18.54 19.33
N LYS A 88 22.27 -19.49 19.34
CA LYS A 88 21.30 -19.72 20.42
C LYS A 88 20.52 -18.45 20.79
N GLN A 89 20.20 -17.64 19.79
CA GLN A 89 19.36 -16.45 19.95
C GLN A 89 17.89 -16.86 20.00
N THR A 90 17.17 -16.33 20.99
CA THR A 90 15.73 -16.56 21.15
C THR A 90 14.89 -15.73 20.17
N GLU A 91 15.43 -14.59 19.73
CA GLU A 91 14.75 -13.63 18.85
C GLU A 91 15.58 -13.43 17.58
N LEU A 92 14.90 -13.38 16.43
CA LEU A 92 15.54 -13.14 15.13
C LEU A 92 16.01 -11.68 15.00
N PHE A 93 15.33 -10.75 15.67
CA PHE A 93 15.63 -9.30 15.70
C PHE A 93 15.66 -8.82 17.16
N PRO A 94 16.81 -8.97 17.85
CA PRO A 94 16.90 -8.64 19.27
C PRO A 94 16.73 -7.13 19.52
N ALA A 95 15.87 -6.74 20.46
CA ALA A 95 15.59 -5.33 20.78
C ALA A 95 16.82 -4.51 21.27
N LYS A 96 17.91 -5.18 21.65
CA LYS A 96 19.17 -4.55 22.08
C LYS A 96 20.10 -4.19 20.91
N ASP A 97 19.80 -4.66 19.71
CA ASP A 97 20.58 -4.36 18.51
C ASP A 97 19.90 -3.25 17.70
N GLU A 98 20.61 -2.16 17.47
CA GLU A 98 20.11 -0.97 16.75
C GLU A 98 19.63 -1.32 15.33
N SER A 99 20.42 -2.12 14.59
CA SER A 99 20.05 -2.58 13.25
C SER A 99 18.78 -3.44 13.24
N SER A 100 18.52 -4.18 14.32
CA SER A 100 17.28 -4.95 14.47
C SER A 100 16.07 -4.03 14.65
N CYS A 101 16.19 -2.97 15.45
CA CYS A 101 15.13 -1.95 15.60
C CYS A 101 14.85 -1.21 14.28
N GLU A 102 15.90 -0.85 13.53
CA GLU A 102 15.75 -0.22 12.22
C GLU A 102 15.02 -1.13 11.23
N ILE A 103 15.36 -2.43 11.19
CA ILE A 103 14.67 -3.41 10.33
C ILE A 103 13.19 -3.51 10.70
N LEU A 104 12.85 -3.58 11.98
CA LEU A 104 11.45 -3.63 12.42
C LEU A 104 10.69 -2.37 12.00
N SER A 105 11.27 -1.19 12.17
CA SER A 105 10.67 0.07 11.73
C SER A 105 10.46 0.12 10.20
N ILE A 106 11.40 -0.42 9.43
CA ILE A 106 11.28 -0.49 7.97
C ILE A 106 10.17 -1.47 7.56
N LEU A 107 10.02 -2.60 8.27
CA LEU A 107 8.92 -3.55 8.04
C LEU A 107 7.55 -2.91 8.30
N ASP A 108 7.42 -2.14 9.38
CA ASP A 108 6.18 -1.39 9.66
C ASP A 108 5.84 -0.39 8.54
N GLN A 109 6.86 0.31 8.02
CA GLN A 109 6.69 1.22 6.89
C GLN A 109 6.26 0.47 5.61
N LEU A 110 6.81 -0.71 5.35
CA LEU A 110 6.41 -1.53 4.20
C LEU A 110 4.96 -2.00 4.30
N LEU A 111 4.52 -2.42 5.49
CA LEU A 111 3.12 -2.80 5.73
C LEU A 111 2.18 -1.62 5.45
N ALA A 112 2.50 -0.45 6.00
CA ALA A 112 1.71 0.77 5.76
C ALA A 112 1.68 1.15 4.26
N LEU A 113 2.80 1.00 3.55
CA LEU A 113 2.85 1.24 2.10
C LEU A 113 2.01 0.22 1.32
N MET A 114 2.06 -1.06 1.68
CA MET A 114 1.23 -2.10 1.05
C MET A 114 -0.25 -1.78 1.18
N ASP A 115 -0.70 -1.40 2.37
CA ASP A 115 -2.11 -1.04 2.60
C ASP A 115 -2.54 0.16 1.76
N ARG A 116 -1.68 1.19 1.67
CA ARG A 116 -1.94 2.37 0.83
C ARG A 116 -1.97 2.04 -0.66
N THR A 117 -1.04 1.24 -1.14
CA THR A 117 -0.99 0.77 -2.53
C THR A 117 -2.23 -0.05 -2.88
N ASN A 118 -2.64 -0.97 -2.01
CA ASN A 118 -3.86 -1.75 -2.21
C ASN A 118 -5.11 -0.87 -2.26
N LEU A 119 -5.24 0.08 -1.33
CA LEU A 119 -6.36 1.02 -1.32
C LEU A 119 -6.41 1.86 -2.60
N GLN A 120 -5.27 2.37 -3.07
CA GLN A 120 -5.21 3.15 -4.29
C GLN A 120 -5.53 2.31 -5.53
N ASN A 121 -5.04 1.07 -5.60
CA ASN A 121 -5.37 0.17 -6.70
C ASN A 121 -6.88 -0.11 -6.76
N CYS A 122 -7.52 -0.40 -5.62
CA CYS A 122 -8.97 -0.59 -5.58
C CYS A 122 -9.76 0.65 -6.06
N ARG A 123 -9.26 1.87 -5.79
CA ARG A 123 -9.87 3.11 -6.28
C ARG A 123 -9.74 3.22 -7.81
N ASN A 124 -8.56 2.95 -8.34
CA ASN A 124 -8.31 2.97 -9.78
C ASN A 124 -9.17 1.93 -10.51
N ASP A 125 -9.29 0.72 -9.97
CA ASP A 125 -10.17 -0.34 -10.50
C ASP A 125 -11.63 0.12 -10.56
N ALA A 126 -12.12 0.80 -9.50
CA ALA A 126 -13.47 1.35 -9.47
C ALA A 126 -13.68 2.44 -10.53
N LEU A 127 -12.70 3.33 -10.74
CA LEU A 127 -12.75 4.36 -11.79
C LEU A 127 -12.77 3.74 -13.19
N PHE A 128 -11.95 2.71 -13.42
CA PHE A 128 -11.91 2.00 -14.68
C PHE A 128 -13.26 1.36 -15.03
N ILE A 129 -13.91 0.70 -14.06
CA ILE A 129 -15.24 0.11 -14.24
C ILE A 129 -16.28 1.19 -14.55
N GLN A 130 -16.25 2.34 -13.85
CA GLN A 130 -17.17 3.45 -14.11
C GLN A 130 -16.98 4.06 -15.51
N ALA A 131 -15.73 4.19 -15.97
CA ALA A 131 -15.43 4.67 -17.32
C ALA A 131 -16.00 3.72 -18.39
N ALA A 132 -15.78 2.41 -18.22
CA ALA A 132 -16.31 1.39 -19.13
C ALA A 132 -17.85 1.38 -19.20
N GLN A 133 -18.53 1.56 -18.05
CA GLN A 133 -20.00 1.63 -18.01
C GLN A 133 -20.57 2.82 -18.79
N LYS A 134 -19.89 3.98 -18.76
CA LYS A 134 -20.28 5.17 -19.52
C LYS A 134 -20.14 4.97 -21.04
N GLU A 135 -19.11 4.25 -21.48
CA GLU A 135 -18.91 3.94 -22.91
C GLU A 135 -19.92 2.90 -23.43
N SER A 136 -20.40 1.99 -22.57
CA SER A 136 -21.40 0.97 -22.93
C SER A 136 -22.86 1.43 -22.89
N SER A 137 -23.14 2.70 -22.57
CA SER A 137 -24.50 3.25 -22.57
C SER A 137 -24.77 3.96 -23.90
N PRO A 138 -25.46 3.33 -24.87
CA PRO A 138 -25.83 4.01 -26.10
C PRO A 138 -26.95 5.01 -25.76
N LEU A 139 -26.66 6.30 -25.90
CA LEU A 139 -27.67 7.37 -26.02
C LEU A 139 -28.79 7.33 -24.98
N SER A 140 -28.54 7.83 -23.76
CA SER A 140 -29.63 8.47 -23.02
C SER A 140 -29.94 9.80 -23.71
N CYS A 141 -30.91 9.74 -24.63
CA CYS A 141 -31.55 10.88 -25.26
C CYS A 141 -31.90 11.92 -24.18
N THR A 142 -31.11 12.99 -24.10
CA THR A 142 -31.40 14.10 -23.20
C THR A 142 -32.55 14.90 -23.81
N TYR A 143 -33.78 14.45 -23.57
CA TYR A 143 -34.94 15.33 -23.71
C TYR A 143 -34.81 16.46 -22.69
N PRO A 144 -35.09 17.72 -23.06
CA PRO A 144 -35.18 18.79 -22.07
C PRO A 144 -36.43 18.54 -21.22
N HIS A 145 -36.25 18.05 -20.00
CA HIS A 145 -37.35 17.93 -19.05
C HIS A 145 -37.71 19.34 -18.55
N PRO A 146 -38.99 19.77 -18.59
CA PRO A 146 -39.38 21.09 -18.12
C PRO A 146 -39.23 21.18 -16.60
N LEU A 147 -38.78 22.35 -16.13
CA LEU A 147 -38.84 22.81 -14.74
C LEU A 147 -40.20 22.48 -14.12
N HIS A 148 -40.24 21.48 -13.23
CA HIS A 148 -41.35 21.30 -12.32
C HIS A 148 -40.90 21.67 -10.91
N GLN A 149 -41.30 22.88 -10.50
CA GLN A 149 -41.31 23.33 -9.11
C GLN A 149 -41.95 22.24 -8.24
N SER A 150 -41.25 21.77 -7.22
CA SER A 150 -41.86 20.99 -6.15
C SER A 150 -41.70 21.76 -4.85
N GLU A 151 -42.87 22.07 -4.29
CA GLU A 151 -43.10 22.92 -3.14
C GLU A 151 -42.41 22.39 -1.86
N HIS A 152 -41.78 23.30 -1.12
CA HIS A 152 -41.29 23.06 0.22
C HIS A 152 -42.43 22.73 1.20
N LYS A 153 -42.77 21.45 1.36
CA LYS A 153 -43.57 21.00 2.52
C LYS A 153 -42.67 20.88 3.76
N ARG A 154 -42.68 21.95 4.56
CA ARG A 154 -42.14 22.03 5.93
C ARG A 154 -42.63 20.84 6.78
N ARG A 155 -41.73 19.97 7.21
CA ARG A 155 -42.01 18.99 8.28
C ARG A 155 -41.95 19.72 9.63
N LYS A 156 -43.09 19.80 10.33
CA LYS A 156 -43.18 20.30 11.70
C LYS A 156 -42.68 19.21 12.65
N THR A 157 -41.62 19.50 13.41
CA THR A 157 -41.17 18.72 14.57
C THR A 157 -42.16 18.90 15.71
N SER A 158 -42.82 17.82 16.15
CA SER A 158 -43.66 17.84 17.35
C SER A 158 -42.78 17.77 18.60
N VAL A 159 -42.72 18.87 19.36
CA VAL A 159 -42.14 18.88 20.72
C VAL A 159 -43.24 18.50 21.69
N ALA A 160 -43.01 17.46 22.49
CA ALA A 160 -43.91 17.06 23.58
C ALA A 160 -43.63 17.94 24.82
N THR A 161 -44.67 18.59 25.36
CA THR A 161 -44.60 19.35 26.62
C THR A 161 -45.32 18.58 27.72
N TYR A 162 -44.65 18.34 28.85
CA TYR A 162 -45.27 17.76 30.04
C TYR A 162 -46.08 18.82 30.82
N PRO A 163 -47.22 18.46 31.45
CA PRO A 163 -47.99 19.40 32.28
C PRO A 163 -47.29 19.66 33.62
N LYS A 164 -47.27 20.94 34.03
CA LYS A 164 -46.87 21.36 35.38
C LYS A 164 -47.95 20.96 36.37
N LYS A 165 -47.54 20.31 37.47
CA LYS A 165 -48.38 19.98 38.63
C LYS A 165 -48.82 21.26 39.33
N SER A 166 -50.10 21.34 39.68
CA SER A 166 -50.63 22.23 40.72
C SER A 166 -50.55 21.56 42.07
#